data_AF-A0AAP6LL67-F1
#
_entry.id   AF-A0AAP6LL67-F1
#
_cell.length_a   1.000
_cell.length_b   1.000
_cell.length_c   1.000
_cell.angle_alpha   90.00
_cell.angle_beta   90.00
_cell.angle_gamma   90.00
#
_symmetry.space_group_name_H-M   'P 1'
#
loop_
_entity.id
_entity.type
_entity.pdbx_description
1 polymer ?
#
loop_
_entity_poly.entity_id
_entity_poly.type
_entity_poly.pdbx_seq_one_letter_code
_entity_poly.pdbx_strand_id
1 'polypeptide(L)' 'MQESIGNEFFPPTEEELNEIIAELKRRLEDESYEEEWVKIHEELLFREKQLKELRNE' A
#
# COMPACT_ATOMS: atom_id res chain seq x y z
N MET A 1 20.83 1.30 18.94
CA MET A 1 19.61 2.11 19.02
C MET A 1 18.62 1.46 18.09
N GLN A 2 17.65 0.74 18.65
CA GLN A 2 16.66 -0.01 17.89
C GLN A 2 15.38 0.81 17.99
N GLU A 3 15.23 1.77 17.08
CA GLU A 3 14.05 2.64 17.00
C GLU A 3 12.92 1.86 16.31
N SER A 4 12.41 0.86 17.03
CA SER A 4 11.15 0.19 16.70
C SER A 4 10.01 0.94 17.39
N ILE A 5 9.84 2.23 17.10
CA ILE A 5 8.69 3.01 17.56
C ILE A 5 8.21 3.87 16.40
N GLY A 6 7.13 3.44 15.76
CA GLY A 6 6.36 4.28 14.85
C GLY A 6 5.88 3.53 13.62
N ASN A 7 4.87 2.65 13.76
CA ASN A 7 3.97 2.46 12.62
C ASN A 7 2.53 2.05 12.97
N GLU A 8 2.12 2.09 14.23
CA GLU A 8 0.75 1.75 14.63
C GLU A 8 -0.15 2.99 14.88
N PHE A 9 0.38 4.22 14.76
CA PHE A 9 -0.34 5.45 15.13
C PHE A 9 -0.36 6.56 14.06
N PHE A 10 0.37 6.41 12.96
CA PHE A 10 0.39 7.41 11.90
C PHE A 10 -0.01 6.77 10.57
N PRO A 11 -0.81 7.48 9.74
CA PRO A 11 -1.03 7.02 8.37
C PRO A 11 0.32 6.94 7.64
N PRO A 12 0.46 6.00 6.69
CA PRO A 12 1.67 5.88 5.90
C PRO A 12 1.96 7.19 5.15
N THR A 13 3.25 7.51 4.99
CA THR A 13 3.68 8.68 4.21
C THR A 13 3.39 8.50 2.71
N GLU A 14 3.51 9.57 1.93
CA GLU A 14 3.39 9.50 0.48
C GLU A 14 4.39 8.50 -0.14
N GLU A 15 5.64 8.53 0.31
CA GLU A 15 6.68 7.63 -0.19
C GLU A 15 6.33 6.17 0.11
N GLU A 16 5.98 5.86 1.35
CA GLU A 16 5.55 4.52 1.76
C GLU A 16 4.30 4.04 1.00
N LEU A 17 3.32 4.92 0.78
CA LEU A 17 2.15 4.60 -0.03
C LEU A 17 2.52 4.25 -1.47
N ASN A 18 3.44 5.00 -2.08
CA ASN A 18 3.91 4.69 -3.44
C ASN A 18 4.64 3.34 -3.49
N GLU A 19 5.47 3.01 -2.50
CA GLU A 19 6.14 1.71 -2.42
C GLU A 19 5.15 0.56 -2.25
N ILE A 20 4.17 0.70 -1.36
CA ILE A 20 3.13 -0.30 -1.13
C ILE A 20 2.29 -0.50 -2.41
N ILE A 21 1.87 0.59 -3.06
CA ILE A 21 1.11 0.53 -4.32
C ILE A 21 1.91 -0.17 -5.43
N ALA A 22 3.21 0.12 -5.55
CA ALA A 22 4.07 -0.52 -6.55
C ALA A 22 4.19 -2.02 -6.30
N GLU A 23 4.33 -2.43 -5.03
CA GLU A 23 4.37 -3.85 -4.68
C GLU A 23 3.04 -4.55 -4.97
N LEU A 24 1.91 -3.95 -4.61
CA LEU A 24 0.58 -4.51 -4.89
C LEU A 24 0.35 -4.68 -6.41
N LYS A 25 0.76 -3.70 -7.22
CA LYS A 25 0.70 -3.80 -8.69
C LYS A 25 1.56 -4.96 -9.21
N ARG A 26 2.78 -5.12 -8.70
CA ARG A 26 3.65 -6.24 -9.06
C ARG A 26 3.03 -7.59 -8.72
N ARG A 27 2.37 -7.72 -7.57
CA ARG A 27 1.69 -8.96 -7.17
C ARG A 27 0.48 -9.29 -8.05
N LEU A 28 -0.21 -8.29 -8.60
CA LEU A 28 -1.29 -8.49 -9.58
C LEU A 28 -0.79 -8.99 -10.94
N GLU A 29 0.50 -8.85 -11.23
CA GLU A 29 1.13 -9.38 -12.45
C GLU A 29 1.70 -10.79 -12.26
N ASP A 30 1.72 -11.30 -11.03
CA ASP A 30 2.25 -12.61 -10.67
C ASP A 30 1.11 -13.62 -10.45
N GLU A 31 1.08 -14.65 -11.29
CA GLU A 31 0.08 -15.73 -11.25
C GLU A 31 0.12 -16.53 -9.93
N SER A 32 1.24 -16.51 -9.20
CA SER A 32 1.38 -17.15 -7.89
C SER A 32 0.42 -16.55 -6.85
N TYR A 33 -0.11 -15.35 -7.09
CA TYR A 33 -1.05 -14.65 -6.21
C TYR A 33 -2.49 -14.65 -6.76
N GLU A 34 -2.82 -15.45 -7.77
CA GLU A 34 -4.15 -15.45 -8.42
C GLU A 34 -5.30 -15.60 -7.41
N GLU A 35 -5.15 -16.50 -6.42
CA GLU A 35 -6.15 -16.71 -5.36
C GLU A 35 -6.39 -15.47 -4.49
N GLU A 36 -5.42 -14.56 -4.43
CA GLU A 36 -5.46 -13.33 -3.64
C GLU A 36 -5.69 -12.07 -4.47
N TRP A 37 -5.78 -12.16 -5.79
CA TRP A 37 -5.89 -10.98 -6.67
C TRP A 37 -7.04 -10.05 -6.29
N VAL A 38 -8.19 -10.58 -5.88
CA VAL A 38 -9.32 -9.75 -5.43
C VAL A 38 -8.94 -8.92 -4.20
N LYS A 39 -8.31 -9.54 -3.19
CA LYS A 39 -7.89 -8.85 -1.97
C LYS A 39 -6.78 -7.84 -2.25
N ILE A 40 -5.81 -8.21 -3.09
CA ILE A 40 -4.71 -7.34 -3.50
C ILE A 40 -5.27 -6.12 -4.25
N HIS A 41 -6.27 -6.32 -5.10
CA HIS A 41 -6.93 -5.24 -5.82
C HIS A 41 -7.73 -4.31 -4.88
N GLU A 42 -8.47 -4.87 -3.92
CA GLU A 42 -9.18 -4.07 -2.90
C GLU A 42 -8.22 -3.22 -2.05
N GLU A 43 -7.12 -3.80 -1.58
CA GLU A 43 -6.07 -3.08 -0.86
C GLU A 43 -5.42 -2.01 -1.76
N LEU A 44 -5.13 -2.32 -3.03
CA LEU A 44 -4.59 -1.35 -3.99
C LEU A 44 -5.51 -0.13 -4.12
N LEU A 45 -6.81 -0.34 -4.29
CA LEU A 45 -7.80 0.75 -4.37
C LEU A 45 -7.83 1.58 -3.08
N PHE A 46 -7.74 0.94 -1.92
CA PHE A 46 -7.68 1.62 -0.64
C PHE A 46 -6.44 2.51 -0.52
N ARG A 47 -5.25 2.00 -0.85
CA ARG A 47 -3.98 2.76 -0.79
C ARG A 47 -3.92 3.87 -1.84
N GLU A 48 -4.41 3.64 -3.06
CA GLU A 48 -4.49 4.68 -4.09
C GLU A 48 -5.43 5.81 -3.67
N LYS A 49 -6.54 5.48 -2.99
CA LYS A 49 -7.43 6.49 -2.40
C LYS A 49 -6.71 7.28 -1.31
N GLN A 50 -6.03 6.61 -0.37
CA GLN A 50 -5.26 7.29 0.67
C GLN A 50 -4.19 8.22 0.09
N LEU A 51 -3.46 7.78 -0.94
CA LEU A 51 -2.45 8.61 -1.63
C LEU A 51 -3.08 9.84 -2.29
N LYS A 52 -4.25 9.68 -2.90
CA LYS A 52 -5.00 10.79 -3.50
C LYS A 52 -5.49 11.77 -2.45
N GLU A 53 -5.97 11.29 -1.30
CA GLU A 53 -6.40 12.13 -0.19
C GLU A 53 -5.21 12.94 0.36
N LEU A 54 -4.06 12.30 0.58
CA LEU A 54 -2.83 12.94 1.06
C LEU A 54 -2.29 14.04 0.12
N ARG A 55 -2.43 13.86 -1.20
CA ARG A 55 -1.99 14.86 -2.21
C ARG A 55 -2.95 16.03 -2.41
N ASN A 56 -4.19 15.89 -1.93
CA ASN A 56 -5.24 16.90 -2.07
C ASN A 56 -5.37 17.81 -0.83
N GLU A 57 -4.55 17.58 0.20
CA GLU A 57 -4.33 18.48 1.35
C GLU A 57 -3.18 19.47 1.10
#